data_AF-A0AAU3JU64-F1
#
_entry.id   AF-A0AAU3JU64-F1
#
_cell.length_a   1.000
_cell.length_b   1.000
_cell.length_c   1.000
_cell.angle_alpha   90.00
_cell.angle_beta   90.00
_cell.angle_gamma   90.00
#
_symmetry.space_group_name_H-M   'P 1'
#
loop_
_entity.id
_entity.type
_entity.pdbx_description
1 polymer ?
#
loop_
_entity_poly.entity_id
_entity_poly.type
_entity_poly.pdbx_seq_one_letter_code
_entity_poly.pdbx_strand_id
1 'polypeptide(L)'
;MFYYVLKYVLLGPLLKLVFRPRIEGLEHVPSSGAAIVAGNHLSFSDHFLMPAILKRRITFLAKAEYFTGPGIKGRLTAFFFRSAGQIPVDRSGKEAGQAAIREGLGVLSKDELLGIYPEGTRSHDGRLYKGKVGVAVMALRAQVPVIPCAMIGTFEAQPPGKVIPNIHPVGIRFGKPLEFSRYEGMEGEKAVLRAITDEIMYAILSLSEQEYVDQYAAVAKKEEAEQKAAEKKAEKEQRGRKFPRMPLS
;
A
#
# COMPACT_ATOMS: atom_id res chain seq x y z
N MET A 1 1.30 -2.00 -25.32
CA MET A 1 1.61 -0.68 -25.92
C MET A 1 1.27 0.48 -25.01
N PHE A 2 0.00 0.63 -24.56
CA PHE A 2 -0.41 1.75 -23.69
C PHE A 2 0.37 1.87 -22.37
N TYR A 3 0.60 0.75 -21.66
CA TYR A 3 1.41 0.74 -20.43
C TYR A 3 2.78 1.41 -20.61
N TYR A 4 3.49 1.05 -21.68
CA TYR A 4 4.83 1.55 -21.96
C TYR A 4 4.83 3.03 -22.35
N VAL A 5 3.82 3.49 -23.10
CA VAL A 5 3.64 4.91 -23.40
C VAL A 5 3.35 5.68 -22.12
N LEU A 6 2.40 5.22 -21.30
CA LEU A 6 2.08 5.87 -20.04
C LEU A 6 3.29 5.92 -19.12
N LYS A 7 4.05 4.82 -19.00
CA LYS A 7 5.22 4.71 -18.13
C LYS A 7 6.40 5.56 -18.63
N TYR A 8 6.79 5.44 -19.90
CA TYR A 8 8.04 6.00 -20.40
C TYR A 8 7.90 7.34 -21.11
N VAL A 9 6.70 7.69 -21.61
CA VAL A 9 6.49 8.93 -22.39
C VAL A 9 5.71 9.97 -21.60
N LEU A 10 4.72 9.55 -20.80
CA LEU A 10 3.83 10.48 -20.10
C LEU A 10 4.15 10.59 -18.61
N LEU A 11 3.69 9.61 -17.82
CA LEU A 11 3.64 9.68 -16.37
C LEU A 11 5.03 9.54 -15.75
N GLY A 12 5.88 8.64 -16.24
CA GLY A 12 7.22 8.45 -15.67
C GLY A 12 8.12 9.70 -15.78
N PRO A 13 8.29 10.31 -16.96
CA PRO A 13 9.05 11.55 -17.10
C PRO A 13 8.48 12.68 -16.24
N LEU A 14 7.15 12.85 -16.23
CA LEU A 14 6.49 13.86 -15.40
C LEU A 14 6.77 13.64 -13.91
N LEU A 15 6.58 12.43 -13.40
CA LEU A 15 6.82 12.11 -12.00
C LEU A 15 8.30 12.27 -11.63
N LYS A 16 9.22 11.88 -12.50
CA LYS A 16 10.67 12.06 -12.30
C LYS A 16 11.05 13.55 -12.28
N LEU A 17 10.42 14.38 -13.09
CA LEU A 17 10.67 15.82 -13.13
C LEU A 17 10.10 16.53 -11.89
N VAL A 18 8.86 16.20 -11.51
CA VAL A 18 8.13 16.86 -10.43
C VAL A 18 8.66 16.44 -9.06
N PHE A 19 8.84 15.14 -8.82
CA PHE A 19 9.22 14.63 -7.50
C PHE A 19 10.72 14.35 -7.35
N ARG A 20 11.44 14.18 -8.46
CA ARG A 20 12.89 13.88 -8.50
C ARG A 20 13.28 12.83 -7.45
N PRO A 21 12.63 11.64 -7.47
CA PRO A 21 12.72 10.72 -6.37
C PRO A 21 14.16 10.20 -6.21
N ARG A 22 14.66 10.16 -4.97
CA ARG A 22 15.92 9.47 -4.64
C ARG A 22 15.68 7.98 -4.59
N ILE A 23 16.43 7.22 -5.38
CA ILE A 23 16.26 5.77 -5.52
C ILE A 23 17.49 5.07 -4.96
N GLU A 24 17.28 4.11 -4.07
CA GLU A 24 18.33 3.30 -3.46
C GLU A 24 17.96 1.81 -3.53
N GLY A 25 18.96 0.95 -3.78
CA GLY A 25 18.79 -0.50 -3.74
C GLY A 25 17.97 -1.11 -4.90
N LEU A 26 17.75 -0.37 -5.99
CA LEU A 26 16.97 -0.84 -7.14
C LEU A 26 17.54 -2.14 -7.75
N GLU A 27 18.84 -2.36 -7.60
CA GLU A 27 19.57 -3.59 -7.94
C GLU A 27 19.08 -4.84 -7.19
N HIS A 28 18.42 -4.70 -6.05
CA HIS A 28 17.81 -5.81 -5.32
C HIS A 28 16.55 -6.34 -5.99
N VAL A 29 15.95 -5.60 -6.93
CA VAL A 29 14.77 -6.08 -7.67
C VAL A 29 15.22 -6.97 -8.82
N PRO A 30 14.78 -8.25 -8.88
CA PRO A 30 15.28 -9.19 -9.88
C PRO A 30 14.84 -8.83 -11.30
N SER A 31 15.76 -8.98 -12.25
CA SER A 31 15.55 -8.69 -13.68
C SER A 31 14.64 -9.70 -14.39
N SER A 32 14.43 -10.88 -13.81
CA SER A 32 13.59 -11.97 -14.33
C SER A 32 13.03 -12.80 -13.16
N GLY A 33 12.04 -13.66 -13.45
CA GLY A 33 11.39 -14.50 -12.43
C GLY A 33 10.37 -13.76 -11.56
N ALA A 34 9.62 -14.54 -10.78
CA ALA A 34 8.62 -14.05 -9.85
C ALA A 34 9.28 -13.48 -8.57
N ALA A 35 8.73 -12.36 -8.07
CA ALA A 35 9.10 -11.82 -6.77
C ALA A 35 7.98 -10.94 -6.21
N ILE A 36 7.92 -10.84 -4.89
CA ILE A 36 7.01 -9.93 -4.19
C ILE A 36 7.78 -8.65 -3.85
N VAL A 37 7.30 -7.48 -4.27
CA VAL A 37 7.77 -6.20 -3.75
C VAL A 37 6.78 -5.75 -2.67
N ALA A 38 7.20 -5.86 -1.41
CA ALA A 38 6.38 -5.54 -0.24
C ALA A 38 6.77 -4.18 0.32
N GLY A 39 5.86 -3.22 0.36
CA GLY A 39 6.17 -1.89 0.89
C GLY A 39 5.16 -1.32 1.87
N ASN A 40 5.54 -0.21 2.49
CA ASN A 40 4.62 0.67 3.23
C ASN A 40 3.70 1.42 2.25
N HIS A 41 2.53 1.84 2.72
CA HIS A 41 1.59 2.59 1.87
C HIS A 41 1.20 3.94 2.47
N LEU A 42 1.67 5.02 1.87
CA LEU A 42 1.56 6.38 2.39
C LEU A 42 0.63 7.27 1.57
N SER A 43 0.62 7.10 0.24
CA SER A 43 -0.05 8.04 -0.67
C SER A 43 -0.74 7.31 -1.84
N PHE A 44 -1.65 7.99 -2.53
CA PHE A 44 -2.16 7.44 -3.80
C PHE A 44 -1.06 7.39 -4.87
N SER A 45 -0.12 8.34 -4.82
CA SER A 45 1.03 8.45 -5.72
C SER A 45 1.97 7.25 -5.67
N ASP A 46 1.98 6.45 -4.60
CA ASP A 46 2.83 5.25 -4.47
C ASP A 46 2.59 4.26 -5.62
N HIS A 47 1.33 4.13 -6.07
CA HIS A 47 0.93 3.26 -7.19
C HIS A 47 1.45 3.72 -8.55
N PHE A 48 2.02 4.93 -8.65
CA PHE A 48 2.61 5.44 -9.88
C PHE A 48 4.12 5.61 -9.77
N LEU A 49 4.59 6.12 -8.64
CA LEU A 49 6.01 6.38 -8.40
C LEU A 49 6.82 5.08 -8.42
N MET A 50 6.42 4.07 -7.66
CA MET A 50 7.18 2.80 -7.63
C MET A 50 7.20 2.11 -9.02
N PRO A 51 6.06 1.90 -9.71
CA PRO A 51 6.09 1.28 -11.04
C PRO A 51 6.85 2.07 -12.10
N ALA A 52 6.91 3.40 -11.99
CA ALA A 52 7.62 4.26 -12.93
C ALA A 52 9.16 4.11 -12.85
N ILE A 53 9.68 3.70 -11.69
CA ILE A 53 11.12 3.50 -11.46
C ILE A 53 11.57 2.09 -11.81
N LEU A 54 10.73 1.09 -11.55
CA LEU A 54 11.06 -0.31 -11.85
C LEU A 54 11.28 -0.53 -13.34
N LYS A 55 12.25 -1.38 -13.72
CA LYS A 55 12.50 -1.74 -15.13
C LYS A 55 11.39 -2.64 -15.66
N ARG A 56 10.94 -3.59 -14.85
CA ARG A 56 9.89 -4.55 -15.18
C ARG A 56 8.51 -4.01 -14.84
N ARG A 57 7.48 -4.66 -15.39
CA ARG A 57 6.11 -4.42 -14.95
C ARG A 57 5.94 -4.99 -13.54
N ILE A 58 5.22 -4.25 -12.71
CA ILE A 58 4.74 -4.69 -11.41
C ILE A 58 3.21 -4.62 -11.40
N THR A 59 2.59 -5.66 -10.87
CA THR A 59 1.15 -5.81 -10.80
C THR A 59 0.71 -5.66 -9.35
N PHE A 60 -0.22 -4.75 -9.05
CA PHE A 60 -0.89 -4.72 -7.75
C PHE A 60 -2.32 -5.24 -7.89
N LEU A 61 -2.86 -5.70 -6.77
CA LEU A 61 -4.25 -6.06 -6.66
C LEU A 61 -5.03 -4.77 -6.37
N ALA A 62 -5.91 -4.35 -7.26
CA ALA A 62 -6.69 -3.12 -7.14
C ALA A 62 -8.16 -3.42 -6.78
N LYS A 63 -8.84 -2.46 -6.15
CA LYS A 63 -10.26 -2.61 -5.75
C LYS A 63 -11.12 -2.94 -6.98
N ALA A 64 -11.97 -3.96 -6.90
CA ALA A 64 -12.81 -4.40 -8.02
C ALA A 64 -13.69 -3.27 -8.59
N GLU A 65 -14.12 -2.31 -7.77
CA GLU A 65 -14.96 -1.18 -8.16
C GLU A 65 -14.28 -0.24 -9.15
N TYR A 66 -12.94 -0.21 -9.21
CA TYR A 66 -12.23 0.52 -10.27
C TYR A 66 -12.47 -0.06 -11.67
N PHE A 67 -12.94 -1.30 -11.75
CA PHE A 67 -13.16 -2.03 -12.99
C PHE A 67 -14.64 -2.16 -13.38
N THR A 68 -15.55 -1.94 -12.42
CA THR A 68 -17.00 -2.12 -12.60
C THR A 68 -17.80 -0.83 -12.50
N GLY A 69 -17.13 0.32 -12.32
CA GLY A 69 -17.78 1.63 -12.28
C GLY A 69 -18.63 1.90 -13.54
N PRO A 70 -19.86 2.45 -13.38
CA PRO A 70 -20.73 2.73 -14.52
C PRO A 70 -20.31 3.98 -15.31
N GLY A 71 -20.84 4.10 -16.54
CA GLY A 71 -20.68 5.28 -17.39
C GLY A 71 -19.29 5.46 -18.00
N ILE A 72 -19.09 6.58 -18.71
CA ILE A 72 -17.83 6.88 -19.44
C ILE A 72 -16.64 6.98 -18.47
N LYS A 73 -16.81 7.66 -17.33
CA LYS A 73 -15.77 7.78 -16.30
C LYS A 73 -15.35 6.41 -15.75
N GLY A 74 -16.32 5.53 -15.51
CA GLY A 74 -16.05 4.16 -15.06
C GLY A 74 -15.30 3.34 -16.10
N ARG A 75 -15.69 3.42 -17.38
CA ARG A 75 -14.99 2.76 -18.49
C ARG A 75 -13.55 3.24 -18.67
N LEU A 76 -13.32 4.56 -18.56
CA LEU A 76 -11.97 5.14 -18.62
C LEU A 76 -11.10 4.68 -17.44
N THR A 77 -11.68 4.66 -16.24
CA THR A 77 -11.01 4.15 -15.03
C THR A 77 -10.65 2.67 -15.22
N ALA A 78 -11.60 1.83 -15.63
CA ALA A 78 -11.37 0.42 -15.86
C ALA A 78 -10.30 0.18 -16.94
N PHE A 79 -10.36 0.93 -18.04
CA PHE A 79 -9.34 0.88 -19.10
C PHE A 79 -7.95 1.23 -18.56
N PHE A 80 -7.85 2.29 -17.75
CA PHE A 80 -6.61 2.71 -17.12
C PHE A 80 -6.02 1.62 -16.23
N PHE A 81 -6.80 1.08 -15.28
CA PHE A 81 -6.31 0.05 -14.35
C PHE A 81 -5.92 -1.25 -15.06
N ARG A 82 -6.72 -1.71 -16.04
CA ARG A 82 -6.37 -2.87 -16.88
C ARG A 82 -5.08 -2.64 -17.66
N SER A 83 -4.95 -1.46 -18.26
CA SER A 83 -3.76 -1.11 -19.04
C SER A 83 -2.53 -0.94 -18.15
N ALA A 84 -2.70 -0.48 -16.92
CA ALA A 84 -1.67 -0.44 -15.88
C ALA A 84 -1.31 -1.83 -15.33
N GLY A 85 -2.01 -2.89 -15.73
CA GLY A 85 -1.76 -4.27 -15.30
C GLY A 85 -2.30 -4.63 -13.93
N GLN A 86 -3.23 -3.84 -13.41
CA GLN A 86 -3.79 -4.09 -12.09
C GLN A 86 -4.83 -5.20 -12.17
N ILE A 87 -4.83 -6.09 -11.17
CA ILE A 87 -5.79 -7.19 -11.09
C ILE A 87 -6.92 -6.81 -10.12
N PRO A 88 -8.20 -6.90 -10.54
CA PRO A 88 -9.31 -6.63 -9.65
C PRO A 88 -9.36 -7.66 -8.52
N VAL A 89 -9.51 -7.19 -7.28
CA VAL A 89 -9.78 -8.04 -6.13
C VAL A 89 -10.95 -7.47 -5.34
N ASP A 90 -11.88 -8.36 -4.97
CA ASP A 90 -12.89 -8.02 -3.99
C ASP A 90 -12.25 -7.99 -2.59
N ARG A 91 -12.25 -6.79 -2.00
CA ARG A 91 -11.70 -6.55 -0.67
C ARG A 91 -12.78 -6.54 0.41
N SER A 92 -14.01 -6.90 0.07
CA SER A 92 -15.15 -6.91 0.97
C SER A 92 -15.36 -8.29 1.63
N GLY A 93 -15.93 -8.29 2.82
CA GLY A 93 -16.29 -9.52 3.53
C GLY A 93 -15.11 -10.31 4.12
N LYS A 94 -15.44 -11.48 4.66
CA LYS A 94 -14.49 -12.36 5.36
C LYS A 94 -13.50 -13.05 4.41
N GLU A 95 -13.84 -13.19 3.13
CA GLU A 95 -13.04 -13.91 2.14
C GLU A 95 -12.02 -13.04 1.39
N ALA A 96 -12.08 -11.72 1.57
CA ALA A 96 -11.20 -10.75 0.92
C ALA A 96 -9.71 -11.11 0.97
N GLY A 97 -9.25 -11.63 2.12
CA GLY A 97 -7.86 -12.06 2.30
C GLY A 97 -7.49 -13.25 1.41
N GLN A 98 -8.37 -14.26 1.31
CA GLN A 98 -8.12 -15.45 0.49
C GLN A 98 -8.20 -15.13 -1.00
N ALA A 99 -9.13 -14.26 -1.41
CA ALA A 99 -9.19 -13.76 -2.77
C ALA A 99 -7.88 -13.05 -3.15
N ALA A 100 -7.38 -12.16 -2.30
CA ALA A 100 -6.11 -11.47 -2.54
C ALA A 100 -4.92 -12.43 -2.66
N ILE A 101 -4.84 -13.45 -1.79
CA ILE A 101 -3.78 -14.47 -1.86
C ILE A 101 -3.86 -15.22 -3.20
N ARG A 102 -5.04 -15.68 -3.60
CA ARG A 102 -5.24 -16.42 -4.85
C ARG A 102 -4.83 -15.60 -6.08
N GLU A 103 -5.30 -14.35 -6.17
CA GLU A 103 -4.95 -13.48 -7.30
C GLU A 103 -3.45 -13.15 -7.32
N GLY A 104 -2.85 -12.93 -6.14
CA GLY A 104 -1.41 -12.69 -6.02
C GLY A 104 -0.57 -13.88 -6.45
N LEU A 105 -0.94 -15.10 -6.06
CA LEU A 105 -0.30 -16.33 -6.55
C LEU A 105 -0.42 -16.49 -8.08
N GLY A 106 -1.55 -16.06 -8.65
CA GLY A 106 -1.74 -16.05 -10.11
C GLY A 106 -0.89 -15.02 -10.87
N VAL A 107 -0.36 -13.99 -10.19
CA VAL A 107 0.68 -13.10 -10.74
C VAL A 107 2.03 -13.79 -10.68
N LEU A 108 2.37 -14.35 -9.51
CA LEU A 108 3.67 -14.98 -9.27
C LEU A 108 3.88 -16.21 -10.17
N SER A 109 2.84 -16.99 -10.45
CA SER A 109 2.92 -18.15 -11.36
C SER A 109 3.23 -17.80 -12.82
N LYS A 110 3.20 -16.50 -13.18
CA LYS A 110 3.53 -15.99 -14.51
C LYS A 110 4.92 -15.35 -14.58
N ASP A 111 5.76 -15.61 -13.57
CA ASP A 111 7.09 -14.98 -13.43
C ASP A 111 7.05 -13.44 -13.39
N GLU A 112 5.95 -12.86 -12.90
CA GLU A 112 5.77 -11.41 -12.78
C GLU A 112 6.09 -10.89 -11.37
N LEU A 113 6.33 -9.57 -11.27
CA LEU A 113 6.46 -8.89 -9.98
C LEU A 113 5.07 -8.61 -9.40
N LEU A 114 4.84 -9.06 -8.18
CA LEU A 114 3.65 -8.71 -7.39
C LEU A 114 3.98 -7.55 -6.44
N GLY A 115 3.27 -6.44 -6.57
CA GLY A 115 3.31 -5.35 -5.60
C GLY A 115 2.29 -5.57 -4.49
N ILE A 116 2.73 -5.49 -3.24
CA ILE A 116 1.85 -5.61 -2.08
C ILE A 116 2.17 -4.59 -1.00
N TYR A 117 1.12 -4.10 -0.35
CA TYR A 117 1.22 -3.30 0.87
C TYR A 117 0.70 -4.15 2.04
N PRO A 118 1.58 -4.75 2.88
CA PRO A 118 1.16 -5.72 3.89
C PRO A 118 0.17 -5.15 4.92
N GLU A 119 0.20 -3.85 5.18
CA GLU A 119 -0.78 -3.13 6.03
C GLU A 119 -2.22 -3.29 5.52
N GLY A 120 -2.38 -3.47 4.21
CA GLY A 120 -3.67 -3.67 3.52
C GLY A 120 -4.50 -2.41 3.30
N THR A 121 -4.03 -1.26 3.77
CA THR A 121 -4.60 0.07 3.52
C THR A 121 -3.48 1.10 3.54
N ARG A 122 -3.74 2.26 2.94
CA ARG A 122 -2.89 3.43 3.10
C ARG A 122 -2.92 3.92 4.55
N SER A 123 -1.76 4.30 5.08
CA SER A 123 -1.60 4.99 6.35
C SER A 123 -2.41 6.29 6.35
N HIS A 124 -2.99 6.62 7.50
CA HIS A 124 -3.82 7.81 7.66
C HIS A 124 -3.05 8.98 8.30
N ASP A 125 -1.91 8.70 8.90
CA ASP A 125 -1.09 9.64 9.67
C ASP A 125 0.42 9.53 9.40
N GLY A 126 0.82 8.68 8.44
CA GLY A 126 2.22 8.52 8.04
C GLY A 126 3.01 7.49 8.86
N ARG A 127 2.39 6.82 9.84
CA ARG A 127 3.01 5.73 10.61
C ARG A 127 2.94 4.40 9.87
N LEU A 128 3.78 3.45 10.27
CA LEU A 128 3.82 2.09 9.76
C LEU A 128 3.04 1.16 10.70
N TYR A 129 2.03 0.47 10.17
CA TYR A 129 1.14 -0.38 10.96
C TYR A 129 1.44 -1.86 10.83
N LYS A 130 0.87 -2.65 11.73
CA LYS A 130 0.97 -4.11 11.73
C LYS A 130 0.56 -4.71 10.38
N GLY A 131 1.48 -5.48 9.79
CA GLY A 131 1.26 -6.18 8.52
C GLY A 131 0.31 -7.38 8.65
N LYS A 132 -0.47 -7.65 7.60
CA LYS A 132 -1.31 -8.84 7.48
C LYS A 132 -0.51 -10.02 6.93
N VAL A 133 -0.81 -11.23 7.40
CA VAL A 133 -0.04 -12.45 7.09
C VAL A 133 -0.14 -12.96 5.65
N GLY A 134 -1.00 -12.37 4.82
CA GLY A 134 -1.19 -12.80 3.43
C GLY A 134 0.09 -12.73 2.59
N VAL A 135 0.97 -11.77 2.88
CA VAL A 135 2.28 -11.66 2.19
C VAL A 135 3.17 -12.88 2.48
N ALA A 136 3.20 -13.36 3.73
CA ALA A 136 3.95 -14.56 4.10
C ALA A 136 3.36 -15.82 3.44
N VAL A 137 2.03 -15.94 3.41
CA VAL A 137 1.36 -17.06 2.73
C VAL A 137 1.74 -17.12 1.25
N MET A 138 1.74 -15.97 0.57
CA MET A 138 2.13 -15.90 -0.84
C MET A 138 3.61 -16.22 -1.05
N ALA A 139 4.51 -15.69 -0.21
CA ALA A 139 5.93 -15.95 -0.30
C ALA A 139 6.26 -17.45 -0.15
N LEU A 140 5.66 -18.13 0.84
CA LEU A 140 5.89 -19.56 1.07
C LEU A 140 5.29 -20.44 -0.03
N ARG A 141 4.05 -20.18 -0.45
CA ARG A 141 3.39 -20.99 -1.48
C ARG A 141 3.99 -20.83 -2.87
N ALA A 142 4.43 -19.62 -3.21
CA ALA A 142 5.07 -19.36 -4.49
C ALA A 142 6.57 -19.65 -4.47
N GLN A 143 7.17 -19.81 -3.28
CA GLN A 143 8.62 -20.00 -3.10
C GLN A 143 9.44 -18.91 -3.77
N VAL A 144 9.06 -17.65 -3.53
CA VAL A 144 9.68 -16.47 -4.14
C VAL A 144 10.27 -15.52 -3.11
N PRO A 145 11.32 -14.75 -3.47
CA PRO A 145 11.82 -13.69 -2.61
C PRO A 145 10.79 -12.61 -2.34
N VAL A 146 10.90 -12.00 -1.17
CA VAL A 146 10.23 -10.73 -0.84
C VAL A 146 11.27 -9.61 -0.83
N ILE A 147 11.08 -8.61 -1.68
CA ILE A 147 11.88 -7.39 -1.72
C ILE A 147 11.17 -6.33 -0.86
N PRO A 148 11.69 -6.01 0.33
CA PRO A 148 11.13 -4.94 1.14
C PRO A 148 11.36 -3.59 0.45
N CYS A 149 10.36 -2.71 0.47
CA CYS A 149 10.40 -1.40 -0.17
C CYS A 149 9.83 -0.31 0.74
N ALA A 150 10.52 0.81 0.84
CA ALA A 150 10.04 1.99 1.55
C ALA A 150 9.76 3.13 0.57
N MET A 151 8.52 3.60 0.56
CA MET A 151 8.10 4.89 0.04
C MET A 151 8.34 5.94 1.12
N ILE A 152 9.03 7.03 0.78
CA ILE A 152 9.42 8.10 1.70
C ILE A 152 8.95 9.44 1.15
N GLY A 153 8.41 10.31 2.00
CA GLY A 153 8.00 11.66 1.63
C GLY A 153 6.71 11.75 0.81
N THR A 154 6.08 10.61 0.48
CA THR A 154 4.87 10.58 -0.35
C THR A 154 3.62 10.93 0.45
N PHE A 155 3.62 10.73 1.78
CA PHE A 155 2.54 11.17 2.66
C PHE A 155 2.43 12.70 2.67
N GLU A 156 3.56 13.40 2.79
CA GLU A 156 3.67 14.86 2.79
C GLU A 156 3.39 15.44 1.39
N ALA A 157 3.85 14.75 0.34
CA ALA A 157 3.54 15.09 -1.04
C ALA A 157 2.02 15.05 -1.30
N GLN A 158 1.34 13.99 -0.89
CA GLN A 158 -0.09 13.80 -1.17
C GLN A 158 -0.82 13.17 0.02
N PRO A 159 -1.10 13.97 1.07
CA PRO A 159 -1.80 13.48 2.26
C PRO A 159 -3.23 13.01 1.93
N PRO A 160 -3.83 12.17 2.78
CA PRO A 160 -5.20 11.69 2.57
C PRO A 160 -6.19 12.82 2.29
N GLY A 161 -6.99 12.67 1.23
CA GLY A 161 -7.98 13.66 0.79
C GLY A 161 -7.44 14.70 -0.22
N LYS A 162 -6.13 14.80 -0.40
CA LYS A 162 -5.54 15.69 -1.40
C LYS A 162 -5.53 15.05 -2.79
N VAL A 163 -6.05 15.79 -3.78
CA VAL A 163 -6.13 15.32 -5.18
C VAL A 163 -4.83 15.58 -5.93
N ILE A 164 -4.32 16.82 -5.90
CA ILE A 164 -3.09 17.23 -6.60
C ILE A 164 -1.93 17.21 -5.60
N PRO A 165 -0.87 16.41 -5.82
CA PRO A 165 0.30 16.39 -4.94
C PRO A 165 1.05 17.73 -4.89
N ASN A 166 1.69 18.01 -3.75
CA ASN A 166 2.71 19.04 -3.61
C ASN A 166 4.05 18.54 -4.19
N ILE A 167 4.89 19.49 -4.61
CA ILE A 167 6.31 19.23 -4.82
C ILE A 167 6.94 19.03 -3.44
N HIS A 168 7.38 17.82 -3.16
CA HIS A 168 8.05 17.45 -1.91
C HIS A 168 9.15 16.44 -2.23
N PRO A 169 10.29 16.43 -1.51
CA PRO A 169 11.28 15.37 -1.66
C PRO A 169 10.64 13.99 -1.47
N VAL A 170 10.83 13.11 -2.45
CA VAL A 170 10.36 11.74 -2.42
C VAL A 170 11.56 10.79 -2.47
N GLY A 171 11.48 9.69 -1.74
CA GLY A 171 12.45 8.59 -1.80
C GLY A 171 11.75 7.26 -2.06
N ILE A 172 12.47 6.36 -2.72
CA ILE A 172 12.11 4.95 -2.83
C ILE A 172 13.35 4.11 -2.52
N ARG A 173 13.31 3.34 -1.44
CA ARG A 173 14.40 2.44 -1.04
C ARG A 173 13.95 1.00 -1.21
N PHE A 174 14.79 0.15 -1.79
CA PHE A 174 14.56 -1.29 -1.91
C PHE A 174 15.63 -2.02 -1.09
N GLY A 175 15.21 -2.88 -0.16
CA GLY A 175 16.12 -3.69 0.64
C GLY A 175 16.51 -4.99 -0.04
N LYS A 176 17.44 -5.72 0.60
CA LYS A 176 17.89 -7.03 0.12
C LYS A 176 16.73 -8.02 0.03
N PRO A 177 16.74 -8.95 -0.94
CA PRO A 177 15.75 -10.01 -1.01
C PRO A 177 15.71 -10.82 0.28
N LEU A 178 14.51 -11.00 0.84
CA LEU A 178 14.25 -11.89 1.96
C LEU A 178 13.77 -13.23 1.42
N GLU A 179 14.46 -14.30 1.84
CA GLU A 179 14.19 -15.67 1.44
C GLU A 179 13.66 -16.46 2.65
N PHE A 180 12.64 -17.28 2.41
CA PHE A 180 11.92 -18.00 3.46
C PHE A 180 11.92 -19.52 3.26
N SER A 181 12.85 -20.05 2.47
CA SER A 181 12.99 -21.50 2.21
C SER A 181 13.10 -22.34 3.48
N ARG A 182 13.65 -21.78 4.57
CA ARG A 182 13.71 -22.42 5.90
C ARG A 182 12.33 -22.73 6.53
N TYR A 183 11.25 -22.19 5.98
CA TYR A 183 9.87 -22.37 6.43
C TYR A 183 8.98 -23.04 5.38
N GLU A 184 9.57 -23.67 4.37
CA GLU A 184 8.83 -24.41 3.34
C GLU A 184 7.92 -25.48 3.96
N GLY A 185 6.69 -25.60 3.47
CA GLY A 185 5.66 -26.50 4.00
C GLY A 185 5.00 -26.03 5.30
N MET A 186 5.36 -24.86 5.83
CA MET A 186 4.79 -24.29 7.06
C MET A 186 3.76 -23.19 6.79
N GLU A 187 3.17 -23.12 5.59
CA GLU A 187 2.18 -22.09 5.23
C GLU A 187 0.84 -22.20 5.97
N GLY A 188 0.61 -23.30 6.70
CA GLY A 188 -0.51 -23.47 7.64
C GLY A 188 -0.23 -22.97 9.06
N GLU A 189 1.05 -22.76 9.40
CA GLU A 189 1.48 -22.47 10.77
C GLU A 189 1.39 -20.97 11.07
N LYS A 190 0.37 -20.59 11.86
CA LYS A 190 0.08 -19.17 12.15
C LYS A 190 1.26 -18.43 12.77
N ALA A 191 2.02 -19.08 13.64
CA ALA A 191 3.20 -18.48 14.29
C ALA A 191 4.32 -18.19 13.27
N VAL A 192 4.55 -19.11 12.34
CA VAL A 192 5.54 -18.96 11.26
C VAL A 192 5.14 -17.83 10.32
N LEU A 193 3.88 -17.82 9.86
CA LEU A 193 3.37 -16.76 9.00
C LEU A 193 3.48 -15.37 9.65
N ARG A 194 3.21 -15.29 10.96
CA ARG A 194 3.37 -14.05 11.74
C ARG A 194 4.83 -13.62 11.78
N ALA A 195 5.75 -14.52 12.14
CA ALA A 195 7.17 -14.24 12.21
C ALA A 195 7.75 -13.76 10.87
N ILE A 196 7.41 -14.42 9.76
CA ILE A 196 7.80 -14.01 8.39
C ILE A 196 7.26 -12.61 8.08
N THR A 197 5.99 -12.37 8.39
CA THR A 197 5.39 -11.06 8.12
C THR A 197 6.06 -9.97 8.96
N ASP A 198 6.38 -10.25 10.22
CA ASP A 198 7.08 -9.30 11.09
C ASP A 198 8.49 -9.02 10.58
N GLU A 199 9.23 -10.04 10.13
CA GLU A 199 10.54 -9.86 9.48
C GLU A 199 10.46 -8.94 8.25
N ILE A 200 9.45 -9.13 7.39
CA ILE A 200 9.19 -8.24 6.24
C ILE A 200 8.88 -6.82 6.71
N MET A 201 8.03 -6.67 7.73
CA MET A 201 7.66 -5.35 8.26
C MET A 201 8.83 -4.64 8.91
N TYR A 202 9.71 -5.34 9.64
CA TYR A 202 10.92 -4.78 10.22
C TYR A 202 11.94 -4.36 9.15
N ALA A 203 12.03 -5.11 8.06
CA ALA A 203 12.86 -4.71 6.92
C ALA A 203 12.31 -3.43 6.26
N ILE A 204 10.99 -3.31 6.10
CA ILE A 204 10.34 -2.08 5.61
C ILE A 204 10.57 -0.92 6.59
N LEU A 205 10.39 -1.14 7.89
CA LEU A 205 10.63 -0.17 8.96
C LEU A 205 12.06 0.39 8.93
N SER A 206 13.04 -0.51 8.80
CA SER A 206 14.46 -0.13 8.75
C SER A 206 14.79 0.73 7.53
N LEU A 207 14.06 0.55 6.43
CA LEU A 207 14.21 1.36 5.22
C LEU A 207 13.45 2.70 5.30
N SER A 208 12.28 2.70 5.94
CA SER A 208 11.37 3.85 5.95
C SER A 208 11.61 4.83 7.10
N GLU A 209 12.21 4.36 8.20
CA GLU A 209 12.43 5.13 9.44
C GLU A 209 11.13 5.70 10.04
N GLN A 210 9.98 5.10 9.71
CA GLN A 210 8.68 5.48 10.27
C GLN A 210 8.55 5.07 11.74
N GLU A 211 7.62 5.68 12.47
CA GLU A 211 7.14 5.12 13.74
C GLU A 211 6.32 3.84 13.45
N TYR A 212 6.65 2.74 14.14
CA TYR A 212 5.90 1.48 14.06
C TYR A 212 4.80 1.42 15.12
N VAL A 213 3.60 1.01 14.70
CA VAL A 213 2.45 0.80 15.58
C VAL A 213 2.02 -0.66 15.46
N ASP A 214 2.10 -1.42 16.57
CA ASP A 214 1.69 -2.83 16.61
C ASP A 214 0.16 -3.02 16.68
N GLN A 215 -0.56 -2.36 15.79
CA GLN A 215 -2.00 -2.44 15.62
C GLN A 215 -2.33 -2.42 14.13
N TYR A 216 -3.45 -3.04 13.74
CA TYR A 216 -3.90 -2.94 12.35
C TYR A 216 -4.41 -1.52 12.07
N ALA A 217 -3.96 -0.94 10.94
CA ALA A 217 -4.31 0.43 10.55
C ALA A 217 -5.82 0.74 10.54
N ALA A 218 -6.66 -0.24 10.20
CA ALA A 218 -8.12 -0.08 10.20
C ALA A 218 -8.70 0.10 11.63
N VAL A 219 -8.09 -0.53 12.62
CA VAL A 219 -8.48 -0.40 14.03
C VAL A 219 -8.01 0.94 14.57
N ALA A 220 -6.73 1.28 14.38
CA ALA A 220 -6.16 2.57 14.78
C ALA A 220 -6.96 3.76 14.22
N LYS A 221 -7.29 3.71 12.93
CA LYS A 221 -8.09 4.74 12.26
C LYS A 221 -9.50 4.89 12.85
N LYS A 222 -10.11 3.78 13.28
CA LYS A 222 -11.44 3.80 13.90
C LYS A 222 -11.37 4.42 15.29
N GLU A 223 -10.40 4.02 16.10
CA GLU A 223 -10.18 4.56 17.44
C GLU A 223 -9.89 6.07 17.41
N GLU A 224 -9.04 6.53 16.49
CA GLU A 224 -8.75 7.96 16.32
C GLU A 224 -10.00 8.76 15.92
N ALA A 225 -10.85 8.19 15.05
CA ALA A 225 -12.10 8.81 14.65
C ALA A 225 -13.10 8.91 15.81
N GLU A 226 -13.20 7.88 16.65
CA GLU A 226 -14.04 7.86 17.85
C GLU A 226 -13.57 8.87 18.89
N GLN A 227 -12.26 8.97 19.13
CA GLN A 227 -11.65 9.95 20.03
C GLN A 227 -11.96 11.39 19.57
N LYS A 228 -11.71 11.72 18.29
CA LYS A 228 -12.04 13.03 17.73
C LYS A 228 -13.52 13.37 17.82
N ALA A 229 -14.41 12.38 17.72
CA ALA A 229 -15.85 12.59 17.87
C ALA A 229 -16.22 12.91 19.32
N ALA A 230 -15.61 12.19 20.28
CA ALA A 230 -15.81 12.41 21.71
C ALA A 230 -15.29 13.79 22.16
N GLU A 231 -14.09 14.20 21.71
CA GLU A 231 -13.53 15.53 21.98
C GLU A 231 -14.44 16.64 21.47
N LYS A 232 -14.89 16.57 20.21
CA LYS A 232 -15.84 17.53 19.64
C LYS A 232 -17.15 17.59 20.40
N LYS A 233 -17.61 16.47 20.97
CA LYS A 233 -18.83 16.42 21.79
C LYS A 233 -18.58 17.12 23.13
N ALA A 234 -17.47 16.84 23.80
CA ALA A 234 -17.08 17.47 25.06
C ALA A 234 -16.90 18.99 24.92
N GLU A 235 -16.26 19.45 23.84
CA GLU A 235 -16.12 20.89 23.53
C GLU A 235 -17.48 21.57 23.35
N LYS A 236 -18.40 20.93 22.63
CA LYS A 236 -19.77 21.44 22.44
C LYS A 236 -20.54 21.52 23.77
N GLU A 237 -20.42 20.52 24.63
CA GLU A 237 -21.05 20.51 25.95
C GLU A 237 -20.48 21.59 26.88
N GLN A 238 -19.16 21.78 26.88
CA GLN A 238 -18.52 22.86 27.63
C GLN A 238 -18.92 24.26 27.10
N ARG A 239 -19.01 24.43 25.78
CA ARG A 239 -19.45 25.69 25.16
C ARG A 239 -20.93 25.97 25.43
N GLY A 240 -21.78 24.94 25.44
CA GLY A 240 -23.20 25.04 25.82
C GLY A 240 -23.41 25.40 27.29
N ARG A 241 -22.54 24.92 28.20
CA ARG A 241 -22.57 25.30 29.62
C ARG A 241 -22.12 26.74 29.90
N LYS A 242 -21.26 27.34 29.04
CA LYS A 242 -20.80 28.73 29.17
C LYS A 242 -21.84 29.79 28.76
N PHE A 243 -22.90 29.41 28.04
CA PHE A 243 -24.01 30.30 27.68
C PHE A 243 -25.34 29.68 28.14
N PRO A 244 -25.64 29.67 29.45
CA PRO A 244 -26.97 29.29 29.89
C PRO A 244 -27.98 30.26 29.25
N ARG A 245 -28.99 29.73 28.56
CA ARG A 245 -30.11 30.55 28.09
C ARG A 245 -30.78 31.16 29.31
N MET A 246 -30.62 32.46 29.53
CA MET A 246 -31.40 33.17 30.54
C MET A 246 -32.89 33.03 30.16
N PRO A 247 -33.76 32.66 31.12
CA PRO A 247 -35.19 32.66 30.87
C PRO A 247 -35.62 34.08 30.54
N LEU A 248 -36.31 34.26 29.41
CA LEU A 248 -36.99 35.51 29.09
C LEU A 248 -38.18 35.62 30.04
N SER A 249 -38.08 36.53 31.01
CA SER A 249 -39.19 37.00 31.85
C SER A 249 -40.04 38.02 31.09
#